data_AF-A0AAD6DLH4-F1
#
_entry.id   AF-A0AAD6DLH4-F1
#
_cell.length_a   1.000
_cell.length_b   1.000
_cell.length_c   1.000
_cell.angle_alpha   90.00
_cell.angle_beta   90.00
_cell.angle_gamma   90.00
#
_symmetry.space_group_name_H-M   'P 1'
#
loop_
_entity.id
_entity.type
_entity.pdbx_description
1 polymer ?
#
loop_
_entity_poly.entity_id
_entity_poly.type
_entity_poly.pdbx_seq_one_letter_code
_entity_poly.pdbx_strand_id
1 'polypeptide(L)'
;MHGTNLSIELVSSTGDEANAKDNVETYRSGTWTAQLKSFLRWVITPLGACITIYGLNLIAWGGMLFLLMCNAAPAMCHPDCNSLNSPRRIWIEIDSQILNALFCVTGFGLAPWRLRDLYHWVSWRLCFWGNVKWKGLSSLAEIHANWFVRSTQGKFLPTKADDQPIGRSTPLWKMDMVVWGNMLNTIFQVCLATCMWAMNRFNRPSWATGLFVGLACVAAGIPGIIMWLEKRSMKKASEHPGALLVVPKGALPVPGISSSGNGGYLLVN
;
A
#
# COMPACT_ATOMS: atom_id res chain seq x y z
N MET A 1 29.18 -44.39 -44.47
CA MET A 1 28.02 -44.32 -43.55
C MET A 1 28.35 -43.36 -42.40
N HIS A 2 28.28 -42.05 -42.62
CA HIS A 2 28.49 -41.02 -41.60
C HIS A 2 27.56 -39.85 -41.91
N GLY A 3 26.29 -39.97 -41.51
CA GLY A 3 25.29 -38.95 -41.84
C GLY A 3 24.00 -38.99 -41.00
N THR A 4 23.91 -39.83 -39.96
CA THR A 4 22.65 -40.03 -39.23
C THR A 4 22.66 -39.53 -37.79
N ASN A 5 23.83 -39.30 -37.17
CA ASN A 5 23.89 -38.90 -35.75
C ASN A 5 23.68 -37.39 -35.53
N LEU A 6 24.13 -36.53 -36.45
CA LEU A 6 24.03 -35.07 -36.29
C LEU A 6 22.57 -34.57 -36.35
N SER A 7 21.75 -35.19 -37.18
CA SER A 7 20.33 -34.83 -37.34
C SER A 7 19.48 -35.24 -36.15
N ILE A 8 19.86 -36.31 -35.45
CA ILE A 8 19.12 -36.82 -34.27
C ILE A 8 19.40 -35.93 -33.05
N GLU A 9 20.63 -35.49 -32.84
CA GLU A 9 20.97 -34.56 -31.76
C GLU A 9 20.32 -33.19 -31.94
N LEU A 10 20.28 -32.68 -33.17
CA LEU A 10 19.59 -31.43 -33.48
C LEU A 10 18.08 -31.55 -33.27
N VAL A 11 17.43 -32.61 -33.75
CA VAL A 11 15.98 -32.84 -33.55
C VAL A 11 15.62 -33.07 -32.08
N SER A 12 16.45 -33.77 -31.31
CA SER A 12 16.24 -33.94 -29.86
C SER A 12 16.35 -32.60 -29.12
N SER A 13 17.33 -31.78 -29.50
CA SER A 13 17.53 -30.46 -28.88
C SER A 13 16.40 -29.48 -29.19
N THR A 14 15.86 -29.49 -30.43
CA THR A 14 14.68 -28.66 -30.76
C THR A 14 13.39 -29.15 -30.09
N GLY A 15 13.25 -30.48 -29.90
CA GLY A 15 12.10 -31.07 -29.23
C GLY A 15 12.02 -30.73 -27.73
N ASP A 16 13.16 -30.74 -27.04
CA ASP A 16 13.24 -30.38 -25.63
C ASP A 16 13.04 -28.88 -25.39
N GLU A 17 13.55 -28.01 -26.28
CA GLU A 17 13.28 -26.57 -26.21
C GLU A 17 11.82 -26.21 -26.48
N ALA A 18 11.17 -26.89 -27.43
CA ALA A 18 9.75 -26.66 -27.73
C ALA A 18 8.86 -27.12 -26.54
N ASN A 19 9.15 -28.28 -25.98
CA ASN A 19 8.43 -28.81 -24.81
C ASN A 19 8.65 -27.95 -23.56
N ALA A 20 9.86 -27.43 -23.34
CA ALA A 20 10.14 -26.50 -22.25
C ALA A 20 9.39 -25.16 -22.41
N LYS A 21 9.29 -24.62 -23.64
CA LYS A 21 8.54 -23.39 -23.91
C LYS A 21 7.04 -23.59 -23.68
N ASP A 22 6.46 -24.70 -24.15
CA ASP A 22 5.05 -25.02 -23.95
C ASP A 22 4.71 -25.26 -22.47
N ASN A 23 5.59 -25.92 -21.71
CA ASN A 23 5.40 -26.11 -20.28
C ASN A 23 5.53 -24.80 -19.49
N VAL A 24 6.45 -23.91 -19.86
CA VAL A 24 6.61 -22.58 -19.25
C VAL A 24 5.43 -21.66 -19.58
N GLU A 25 4.91 -21.71 -20.80
CA GLU A 25 3.74 -20.94 -21.23
C GLU A 25 2.45 -21.48 -20.61
N THR A 26 2.33 -22.79 -20.42
CA THR A 26 1.24 -23.44 -19.68
C THR A 26 1.28 -23.13 -18.18
N TYR A 27 2.46 -23.12 -17.54
CA TYR A 27 2.61 -22.69 -16.14
C TYR A 27 2.30 -21.19 -15.97
N ARG A 28 2.71 -20.35 -16.94
CA ARG A 28 2.46 -18.90 -16.92
C ARG A 28 0.98 -18.57 -17.17
N SER A 29 0.30 -19.26 -18.08
CA SER A 29 -1.15 -19.11 -18.33
C SER A 29 -2.01 -19.69 -17.21
N GLY A 30 -1.58 -20.78 -16.57
CA GLY A 30 -2.18 -21.30 -15.32
C GLY A 30 -2.06 -20.31 -14.14
N THR A 31 -0.99 -19.51 -14.12
CA THR A 31 -0.79 -18.50 -13.07
C THR A 31 -1.79 -17.34 -13.20
N TRP A 32 -1.98 -16.75 -14.38
CA TRP A 32 -2.89 -15.60 -14.55
C TRP A 32 -4.36 -15.97 -14.34
N THR A 33 -4.78 -17.13 -14.83
CA THR A 33 -6.14 -17.63 -14.65
C THR A 33 -6.43 -17.98 -13.18
N ALA A 34 -5.47 -18.55 -12.46
CA ALA A 34 -5.57 -18.78 -11.01
C ALA A 34 -5.64 -17.47 -10.21
N GLN A 35 -4.80 -16.48 -10.55
CA GLN A 35 -4.81 -15.16 -9.91
C GLN A 35 -6.13 -14.41 -10.18
N LEU A 36 -6.65 -14.47 -11.42
CA LEU A 36 -7.94 -13.89 -11.78
C LEU A 36 -9.08 -14.56 -11.01
N LYS A 37 -9.07 -15.89 -10.87
CA LYS A 37 -10.08 -16.63 -10.10
C LYS A 37 -10.05 -16.24 -8.61
N SER A 38 -8.87 -16.11 -8.02
CA SER A 38 -8.69 -15.63 -6.64
C SER A 38 -9.16 -14.18 -6.47
N PHE A 39 -8.87 -13.33 -7.44
CA PHE A 39 -9.33 -11.95 -7.46
C PHE A 39 -10.86 -11.86 -7.57
N LEU A 40 -11.49 -12.60 -8.49
CA LEU A 40 -12.95 -12.61 -8.64
C LEU A 40 -13.66 -13.12 -7.38
N ARG A 41 -13.10 -14.12 -6.70
CA ARG A 41 -13.59 -14.57 -5.39
C ARG A 41 -13.48 -13.47 -4.33
N TRP A 42 -12.39 -12.71 -4.33
CA TRP A 42 -12.23 -11.56 -3.46
C TRP A 42 -13.22 -10.43 -3.79
N VAL A 43 -13.46 -10.14 -5.07
CA VAL A 43 -14.45 -9.13 -5.52
C VAL A 43 -15.86 -9.45 -5.04
N ILE A 44 -16.23 -10.73 -4.94
CA ILE A 44 -17.56 -11.15 -4.46
C ILE A 44 -17.66 -11.09 -2.91
N THR A 45 -16.55 -10.98 -2.19
CA THR A 45 -16.55 -10.76 -0.72
C THR A 45 -17.21 -9.41 -0.43
N PRO A 46 -18.07 -9.24 0.59
CA PRO A 46 -18.83 -7.99 0.80
C PRO A 46 -17.95 -6.74 0.83
N LEU A 47 -16.80 -6.81 1.51
CA LEU A 47 -15.83 -5.72 1.54
C LEU A 47 -15.16 -5.51 0.17
N GLY A 48 -14.77 -6.59 -0.51
CA GLY A 48 -14.18 -6.54 -1.84
C GLY A 48 -15.13 -5.98 -2.90
N ALA A 49 -16.43 -6.31 -2.81
CA ALA A 49 -17.48 -5.80 -3.68
C ALA A 49 -17.65 -4.30 -3.50
N CYS A 50 -17.76 -3.82 -2.25
CA CYS A 50 -17.83 -2.39 -1.95
C CYS A 50 -16.61 -1.63 -2.49
N ILE A 51 -15.39 -2.14 -2.27
CA ILE A 51 -14.16 -1.52 -2.78
C ILE A 51 -14.14 -1.52 -4.32
N THR A 52 -14.56 -2.61 -4.94
CA THR A 52 -14.56 -2.75 -6.41
C THR A 52 -15.56 -1.80 -7.06
N ILE A 53 -16.80 -1.73 -6.54
CA ILE A 53 -17.82 -0.79 -7.01
C ILE A 53 -17.33 0.65 -6.82
N TYR A 54 -16.75 0.96 -5.66
CA TYR A 54 -16.17 2.28 -5.40
C TYR A 54 -15.05 2.63 -6.38
N GLY A 55 -14.12 1.71 -6.62
CA GLY A 55 -13.01 1.91 -7.57
C GLY A 55 -13.47 2.06 -9.01
N LEU A 56 -14.48 1.28 -9.43
CA LEU A 56 -15.09 1.41 -10.75
C LEU A 56 -15.77 2.78 -10.93
N ASN A 57 -16.47 3.28 -9.90
CA ASN A 57 -17.04 4.62 -9.93
C ASN A 57 -15.95 5.69 -10.05
N LEU A 58 -14.87 5.58 -9.28
CA LEU A 58 -13.74 6.51 -9.35
C LEU A 58 -13.14 6.57 -10.76
N ILE A 59 -12.94 5.40 -11.39
CA ILE A 59 -12.39 5.30 -12.75
C ILE A 59 -13.40 5.79 -13.79
N ALA A 60 -14.69 5.49 -13.65
CA ALA A 60 -15.71 5.91 -14.59
C ALA A 60 -15.88 7.44 -14.62
N TRP A 61 -16.09 8.07 -13.46
CA TRP A 61 -16.21 9.52 -13.34
C TRP A 61 -14.88 10.24 -13.64
N GLY A 62 -13.75 9.65 -13.23
CA GLY A 62 -12.40 10.17 -13.52
C GLY A 62 -12.05 10.13 -15.00
N GLY A 63 -12.37 9.01 -15.66
CA GLY A 63 -12.20 8.82 -17.10
C GLY A 63 -13.10 9.76 -17.90
N MET A 64 -14.34 9.96 -17.47
CA MET A 64 -15.26 10.92 -18.09
C MET A 64 -14.72 12.35 -18.01
N LEU A 65 -14.24 12.79 -16.84
CA LEU A 65 -13.60 14.10 -16.68
C LEU A 65 -12.40 14.24 -17.62
N PHE A 66 -11.56 13.21 -17.71
CA PHE A 66 -10.41 13.21 -18.61
C PHE A 66 -10.81 13.33 -20.10
N LEU A 67 -11.81 12.57 -20.55
CA LEU A 67 -12.32 12.65 -21.93
C LEU A 67 -12.89 14.04 -22.25
N LEU A 68 -13.62 14.65 -21.31
CA LEU A 68 -14.15 16.01 -21.46
C LEU A 68 -13.04 17.06 -21.45
N MET A 69 -11.94 16.83 -20.74
CA MET A 69 -10.77 17.70 -20.76
C MET A 69 -10.01 17.58 -22.09
N CYS A 70 -9.84 16.37 -22.63
CA CYS A 70 -9.19 16.09 -23.92
C CYS A 70 -10.03 16.45 -25.17
N ASN A 71 -11.18 17.12 -25.00
CA ASN A 71 -12.07 17.55 -26.10
C ASN A 71 -12.66 16.37 -26.92
N ALA A 72 -12.81 15.18 -26.32
CA ALA A 72 -13.30 13.98 -27.00
C ALA A 72 -14.84 13.98 -27.24
N ALA A 73 -15.56 15.00 -26.75
CA ALA A 73 -17.00 15.18 -26.97
C ALA A 73 -17.31 16.51 -27.71
N PRO A 74 -17.02 16.61 -29.01
CA PRO A 74 -17.30 17.81 -29.82
C PRO A 74 -18.81 18.11 -29.98
N ALA A 75 -19.69 17.11 -29.72
CA ALA A 75 -21.14 17.25 -29.77
C ALA A 75 -21.75 18.05 -28.59
N MET A 76 -20.97 18.40 -27.57
CA MET A 76 -21.40 19.26 -26.45
C MET A 76 -21.14 20.75 -26.67
N CYS A 77 -20.79 21.15 -27.91
CA CYS A 77 -20.46 22.52 -28.27
C CYS A 77 -21.58 23.20 -29.08
N HIS A 78 -22.70 23.51 -28.43
CA HIS A 78 -23.73 24.40 -28.98
C HIS A 78 -24.15 25.42 -27.90
N PRO A 79 -24.11 26.75 -28.14
CA PRO A 79 -23.71 27.46 -29.36
C PRO A 79 -22.19 27.73 -29.45
N ASP A 80 -21.46 27.82 -28.33
CA ASP A 80 -20.00 28.07 -28.31
C ASP A 80 -19.30 27.20 -27.25
N CYS A 81 -18.20 26.54 -27.62
CA CYS A 81 -17.39 25.71 -26.71
C CYS A 81 -16.78 26.48 -25.52
N ASN A 82 -16.67 27.80 -25.63
CA ASN A 82 -16.06 28.68 -24.62
C ASN A 82 -17.09 29.54 -23.85
N SER A 83 -18.39 29.31 -24.06
CA SER A 83 -19.43 30.02 -23.31
C SER A 83 -19.60 29.42 -21.91
N LEU A 84 -19.82 30.29 -20.91
CA LEU A 84 -19.95 29.96 -19.48
C LEU A 84 -21.06 28.91 -19.16
N ASN A 85 -21.96 28.68 -20.11
CA ASN A 85 -23.14 27.82 -20.03
C ASN A 85 -23.09 26.59 -20.95
N SER A 86 -21.96 26.29 -21.62
CA SER A 86 -21.82 25.07 -22.43
C SER A 86 -22.03 23.81 -21.56
N PRO A 87 -22.76 22.79 -22.06
CA PRO A 87 -23.01 21.54 -21.33
C PRO A 87 -21.71 20.83 -20.91
N ARG A 88 -20.62 21.02 -21.65
CA ARG A 88 -19.28 20.54 -21.29
C ARG A 88 -18.81 21.04 -19.92
N ARG A 89 -19.00 22.34 -19.62
CA ARG A 89 -18.57 22.93 -18.35
C ARG A 89 -19.44 22.48 -17.18
N ILE A 90 -20.71 22.18 -17.43
CA ILE A 90 -21.65 21.63 -16.45
C ILE A 90 -21.25 20.21 -16.08
N TRP A 91 -20.97 19.35 -17.06
CA TRP A 91 -20.51 17.99 -16.81
C TRP A 91 -19.15 17.95 -16.11
N ILE A 92 -18.19 18.79 -16.51
CA ILE A 92 -16.91 18.93 -15.79
C ILE A 92 -17.13 19.30 -14.32
N GLU A 93 -18.07 20.21 -14.03
CA GLU A 93 -18.40 20.57 -12.65
C GLU A 93 -19.00 19.37 -11.89
N ILE A 94 -19.98 18.68 -12.47
CA ILE A 94 -20.61 17.48 -11.87
C ILE A 94 -19.57 16.40 -11.59
N ASP A 95 -18.76 16.04 -12.58
CA ASP A 95 -17.72 15.03 -12.45
C ASP A 95 -16.71 15.41 -11.36
N SER A 96 -16.34 16.69 -11.28
CA SER A 96 -15.41 17.18 -10.26
C SER A 96 -15.99 17.13 -8.85
N GLN A 97 -17.29 17.39 -8.67
CA GLN A 97 -17.97 17.30 -7.37
C GLN A 97 -18.10 15.84 -6.93
N ILE A 98 -18.46 14.95 -7.84
CA ILE A 98 -18.57 13.52 -7.57
C ILE A 98 -17.20 12.95 -7.20
N LEU A 99 -16.15 13.21 -7.98
CA LEU A 99 -14.80 12.76 -7.68
C LEU A 99 -14.28 13.32 -6.36
N ASN A 100 -14.55 14.60 -6.08
CA ASN A 100 -14.21 15.20 -4.80
C ASN A 100 -14.92 14.49 -3.64
N ALA A 101 -16.21 14.18 -3.78
CA ALA A 101 -16.96 13.44 -2.78
C ALA A 101 -16.38 12.03 -2.56
N LEU A 102 -16.08 11.29 -3.65
CA LEU A 102 -15.44 9.97 -3.55
C LEU A 102 -14.10 10.04 -2.80
N PHE A 103 -13.23 10.97 -3.17
CA PHE A 103 -11.95 11.16 -2.49
C PHE A 103 -12.13 11.53 -1.02
N CYS A 104 -13.08 12.40 -0.70
CA CYS A 104 -13.41 12.77 0.68
C CYS A 104 -13.96 11.60 1.49
N VAL A 105 -14.78 10.70 0.90
CA VAL A 105 -15.28 9.50 1.59
C VAL A 105 -14.13 8.59 2.01
N THR A 106 -13.16 8.34 1.11
CA THR A 106 -11.96 7.57 1.48
C THR A 106 -11.06 8.33 2.47
N GLY A 107 -10.97 9.65 2.29
CA GLY A 107 -10.23 10.56 3.15
C GLY A 107 -10.69 10.56 4.60
N PHE A 108 -11.98 10.78 4.80
CA PHE A 108 -12.64 10.80 6.10
C PHE A 108 -12.81 9.41 6.68
N GLY A 109 -13.09 8.39 5.86
CA GLY A 109 -13.16 7.00 6.31
C GLY A 109 -11.85 6.50 6.93
N LEU A 110 -10.71 6.98 6.40
CA LEU A 110 -9.38 6.66 6.93
C LEU A 110 -8.81 7.72 7.89
N ALA A 111 -9.49 8.87 8.05
CA ALA A 111 -9.06 9.96 8.93
C ALA A 111 -8.86 9.55 10.41
N PRO A 112 -9.73 8.76 11.07
CA PRO A 112 -9.53 8.43 12.48
C PRO A 112 -8.24 7.64 12.72
N TRP A 113 -7.89 6.73 11.79
CA TRP A 113 -6.65 5.97 11.85
C TRP A 113 -5.42 6.87 11.63
N ARG A 114 -5.50 7.82 10.69
CA ARG A 114 -4.42 8.80 10.44
C ARG A 114 -4.22 9.77 11.61
N LEU A 115 -5.29 10.18 12.28
CA LEU A 115 -5.23 11.04 13.47
C LEU A 115 -4.59 10.34 14.66
N ARG A 116 -4.94 9.07 14.89
CA ARG A 116 -4.26 8.25 15.90
C ARG A 116 -2.78 8.11 15.60
N ASP A 117 -2.41 7.85 14.35
CA ASP A 117 -1.01 7.74 13.93
C ASP A 117 -0.25 9.08 14.13
N LEU A 118 -0.90 10.21 13.82
CA LEU A 118 -0.33 11.54 14.12
C LEU A 118 -0.22 11.78 15.63
N TYR A 119 -1.21 11.39 16.43
CA TYR A 119 -1.19 11.57 17.89
C TYR A 119 0.04 10.90 18.51
N HIS A 120 0.33 9.67 18.11
CA HIS A 120 1.51 8.96 18.59
C HIS A 120 2.81 9.56 18.04
N TRP A 121 2.81 10.10 16.81
CA TRP A 121 3.94 10.84 16.25
C TRP A 121 4.22 12.15 17.01
N VAL A 122 3.17 12.92 17.32
CA VAL A 122 3.21 14.14 18.16
C VAL A 122 3.76 13.78 19.53
N SER A 123 3.27 12.69 20.13
CA SER A 123 3.76 12.19 21.42
C SER A 123 5.24 11.80 21.38
N TRP A 124 5.75 11.35 20.24
CA TRP A 124 7.17 11.04 20.06
C TRP A 124 8.06 12.28 19.83
N ARG A 125 7.56 13.30 19.10
CA ARG A 125 8.37 14.47 18.72
C ARG A 125 8.27 15.64 19.70
N LEU A 126 7.07 15.92 20.19
CA LEU A 126 6.75 17.14 20.96
C LEU A 126 6.70 16.90 22.47
N CYS A 127 6.59 15.66 22.94
CA CYS A 127 6.69 15.40 24.37
C CYS A 127 8.14 15.47 24.86
N PHE A 128 8.35 16.32 25.86
CA PHE A 128 9.61 16.44 26.60
C PHE A 128 9.90 15.24 27.51
N TRP A 129 8.86 14.53 27.95
CA TRP A 129 8.99 13.38 28.84
C TRP A 129 9.49 12.14 28.08
N GLY A 130 10.70 11.67 28.42
CA GLY A 130 11.35 10.53 27.77
C GLY A 130 10.48 9.26 27.75
N ASN A 131 9.75 8.97 28.83
CA ASN A 131 8.90 7.78 28.93
C ASN A 131 7.73 7.81 27.93
N VAL A 132 7.11 8.98 27.69
CA VAL A 132 6.00 9.14 26.75
C VAL A 132 6.51 9.11 25.31
N LYS A 133 7.67 9.73 25.08
CA LYS A 133 8.34 9.76 23.78
C LYS A 133 8.65 8.37 23.24
N TRP A 134 9.23 7.49 24.08
CA TRP A 134 9.55 6.13 23.66
C TRP A 134 8.32 5.25 23.49
N LYS A 135 7.28 5.44 24.32
CA LYS A 135 5.99 4.75 24.17
C LYS A 135 5.32 5.09 22.84
N GLY A 136 5.29 6.37 22.44
CA GLY A 136 4.71 6.80 21.16
C GLY A 136 5.40 6.15 19.95
N LEU A 137 6.74 6.11 19.96
CA LEU A 137 7.51 5.46 18.88
C LEU A 137 7.29 3.94 18.85
N SER A 138 7.23 3.29 20.01
CA SER A 138 6.98 1.85 20.08
C SER A 138 5.59 1.49 19.56
N SER A 139 4.55 2.23 19.94
CA SER A 139 3.19 2.03 19.40
C SER A 139 3.14 2.27 17.88
N LEU A 140 3.86 3.26 17.36
CA LEU A 140 4.00 3.46 15.90
C LEU A 140 4.63 2.26 15.22
N ALA A 141 5.71 1.73 15.81
CA ALA A 141 6.43 0.58 15.27
C ALA A 141 5.57 -0.69 15.28
N GLU A 142 4.74 -0.87 16.30
CA GLU A 142 3.80 -1.99 16.40
C GLU A 142 2.69 -1.90 15.35
N ILE A 143 2.08 -0.72 15.18
CA ILE A 143 1.03 -0.50 14.15
C ILE A 143 1.58 -0.75 12.75
N HIS A 144 2.81 -0.31 12.50
CA HIS A 144 3.48 -0.38 11.20
C HIS A 144 4.47 -1.55 11.09
N ALA A 145 4.36 -2.57 11.96
CA ALA A 145 5.31 -3.68 12.05
C ALA A 145 5.46 -4.52 10.77
N ASN A 146 4.48 -4.42 9.85
CA ASN A 146 4.51 -5.10 8.54
C ASN A 146 5.62 -4.55 7.62
N TRP A 147 6.01 -3.29 7.79
CA TRP A 147 6.99 -2.64 6.91
C TRP A 147 8.07 -1.86 7.66
N PHE A 148 7.84 -1.51 8.93
CA PHE A 148 8.78 -0.76 9.76
C PHE A 148 9.41 -1.66 10.81
N VAL A 149 10.73 -1.77 10.77
CA VAL A 149 11.54 -2.50 11.76
C VAL A 149 12.44 -1.51 12.48
N ARG A 150 12.35 -1.48 13.80
CA ARG A 150 13.21 -0.67 14.66
C ARG A 150 14.46 -1.47 15.03
N SER A 151 15.62 -0.83 15.01
CA SER A 151 16.81 -1.33 15.72
C SER A 151 16.50 -1.39 17.22
N THR A 152 16.36 -2.60 17.75
CA THR A 152 16.38 -2.84 19.20
C THR A 152 17.82 -2.64 19.71
N GLN A 153 18.23 -1.39 19.85
CA GLN A 153 19.44 -1.03 20.59
C GLN A 153 19.04 -0.89 22.07
N GLY A 154 19.24 -1.95 22.87
CA GLY A 154 19.14 -1.86 24.32
C GLY A 154 18.97 -3.16 25.09
N LYS A 155 20.07 -3.61 25.72
CA LYS A 155 20.18 -4.50 26.91
C LYS A 155 19.97 -6.02 26.75
N PHE A 156 20.71 -6.66 25.85
CA PHE A 156 21.25 -8.00 26.16
C PHE A 156 22.76 -7.93 25.97
N LEU A 157 23.52 -8.34 26.99
CA LEU A 157 24.98 -8.39 26.96
C LEU A 157 25.44 -9.20 25.74
N PRO A 158 26.61 -8.88 25.15
CA PRO A 158 27.15 -9.68 24.06
C PRO A 158 27.68 -10.98 24.64
N THR A 159 26.82 -11.98 24.80
CA THR A 159 27.29 -13.36 24.89
C THR A 159 27.75 -13.73 23.49
N LYS A 160 29.06 -13.99 23.39
CA LYS A 160 29.79 -14.29 22.16
C LYS A 160 29.05 -15.28 21.25
N ALA A 161 29.21 -15.03 19.95
CA ALA A 161 28.83 -15.87 18.82
C ALA A 161 27.31 -15.99 18.58
N ASP A 162 26.74 -14.99 17.91
CA ASP A 162 25.67 -15.27 16.96
C ASP A 162 25.70 -14.20 15.85
N ASP A 163 26.11 -14.61 14.65
CA ASP A 163 25.95 -13.88 13.40
C ASP A 163 24.46 -13.83 13.02
N GLN A 164 23.63 -13.17 13.84
CA GLN A 164 22.29 -12.81 13.40
C GLN A 164 22.42 -11.59 12.47
N PRO A 165 21.87 -11.64 11.25
CA PRO A 165 21.90 -10.50 10.36
C PRO A 165 21.20 -9.36 11.07
N ILE A 166 21.96 -8.33 11.44
CA ILE A 166 21.47 -7.08 12.02
C ILE A 166 20.28 -6.66 11.17
N GLY A 167 19.06 -6.89 11.67
CA GLY A 167 17.84 -6.60 10.94
C GLY A 167 17.91 -5.14 10.51
N ARG A 168 17.92 -4.90 9.19
CA ARG A 168 18.15 -3.58 8.63
C ARG A 168 17.14 -2.60 9.22
N SER A 169 17.59 -1.80 10.19
CA SER A 169 16.72 -0.83 10.86
C SER A 169 16.21 0.13 9.83
N THR A 170 14.90 0.20 9.69
CA THR A 170 14.29 1.22 8.85
C THR A 170 14.59 2.59 9.45
N PRO A 171 15.09 3.54 8.65
CA PRO A 171 15.46 4.84 9.18
C PRO A 171 14.20 5.62 9.58
N LEU A 172 14.27 6.34 10.71
CA LEU A 172 13.11 6.98 11.33
C LEU A 172 12.45 8.03 10.44
N TRP A 173 13.21 8.67 9.54
CA TRP A 173 12.68 9.66 8.60
C TRP A 173 11.59 9.10 7.69
N LYS A 174 11.62 7.79 7.38
CA LYS A 174 10.57 7.14 6.57
C LYS A 174 9.23 7.16 7.29
N MET A 175 9.23 6.99 8.61
CA MET A 175 8.01 7.11 9.42
C MET A 175 7.50 8.54 9.43
N ASP A 176 8.38 9.53 9.57
CA ASP A 176 7.97 10.93 9.49
C ASP A 176 7.30 11.24 8.15
N MET A 177 7.90 10.82 7.02
CA MET A 177 7.34 11.03 5.68
C MET A 177 6.01 10.32 5.47
N VAL A 178 5.85 9.10 6.00
CA VAL A 178 4.60 8.34 5.88
C VAL A 178 3.48 8.98 6.70
N VAL A 179 3.75 9.35 7.95
CA VAL A 179 2.76 10.00 8.83
C VAL A 179 2.36 11.37 8.27
N TRP A 180 3.34 12.21 7.90
CA TRP A 180 3.06 13.52 7.34
C TRP A 180 2.41 13.46 5.96
N GLY A 181 2.85 12.58 5.06
CA GLY A 181 2.21 12.43 3.75
C GLY A 181 0.74 11.99 3.87
N ASN A 182 0.45 11.02 4.76
CA ASN A 182 -0.92 10.60 5.03
C ASN A 182 -1.76 11.73 5.65
N MET A 183 -1.20 12.53 6.56
CA MET A 183 -1.89 13.67 7.15
C MET A 183 -2.13 14.79 6.13
N LEU A 184 -1.12 15.14 5.33
CA LEU A 184 -1.23 16.12 4.25
C LEU A 184 -2.30 15.72 3.24
N ASN A 185 -2.43 14.44 2.91
CA ASN A 185 -3.52 13.96 2.08
C ASN A 185 -4.91 14.29 2.68
N THR A 186 -5.12 14.04 3.98
CA THR A 186 -6.38 14.42 4.66
C THR A 186 -6.56 15.94 4.72
N ILE A 187 -5.51 16.72 4.97
CA ILE A 187 -5.57 18.19 4.97
C ILE A 187 -5.98 18.71 3.60
N PHE A 188 -5.36 18.22 2.51
CA PHE A 188 -5.71 18.64 1.15
C PHE A 188 -7.14 18.26 0.78
N GLN A 189 -7.65 17.13 1.27
CA GLN A 189 -9.05 16.73 1.08
C GLN A 189 -10.02 17.64 1.85
N VAL A 190 -9.68 18.05 3.09
CA VAL A 190 -10.46 19.05 3.84
C VAL A 190 -10.44 20.39 3.11
N CYS A 191 -9.28 20.87 2.68
CA CYS A 191 -9.16 22.11 1.91
C CYS A 191 -9.98 22.06 0.62
N LEU A 192 -9.96 20.93 -0.10
CA LEU A 192 -10.79 20.71 -1.29
C LEU A 192 -12.28 20.73 -0.97
N ALA A 193 -12.71 20.03 0.09
CA ALA A 193 -14.09 20.03 0.54
C ALA A 193 -14.56 21.44 0.94
N THR A 194 -13.76 22.17 1.72
CA THR A 194 -14.04 23.56 2.09
C THR A 194 -14.10 24.45 0.86
N CYS A 195 -13.15 24.32 -0.07
CA CYS A 195 -13.21 25.03 -1.34
C CYS A 195 -14.51 24.71 -2.07
N MET A 196 -14.88 23.42 -2.19
CA MET A 196 -16.11 22.85 -2.79
C MET A 196 -17.42 23.35 -2.18
N TRP A 197 -17.44 23.62 -0.88
CA TRP A 197 -18.66 24.07 -0.18
C TRP A 197 -18.72 25.59 0.00
N ALA A 198 -17.59 26.29 0.07
CA ALA A 198 -17.54 27.72 0.34
C ALA A 198 -17.60 28.60 -0.93
N MET A 199 -17.21 28.08 -2.10
CA MET A 199 -17.20 28.85 -3.35
C MET A 199 -18.35 28.49 -4.30
N ASN A 200 -19.11 29.50 -4.75
CA ASN A 200 -20.09 29.35 -5.83
C ASN A 200 -19.40 29.20 -7.20
N ARG A 201 -20.07 28.51 -8.14
CA ARG A 201 -19.64 28.16 -9.53
C ARG A 201 -18.87 29.27 -10.27
N PHE A 202 -19.14 30.53 -9.99
CA PHE A 202 -18.56 31.68 -10.69
C PHE A 202 -17.24 32.20 -10.12
N ASN A 203 -16.90 31.87 -8.87
CA ASN A 203 -15.69 32.37 -8.18
C ASN A 203 -14.62 31.29 -7.97
N ARG A 204 -14.83 30.07 -8.49
CA ARG A 204 -13.83 29.01 -8.43
C ARG A 204 -12.75 29.21 -9.48
N PRO A 205 -11.48 29.35 -9.08
CA PRO A 205 -10.39 29.20 -10.02
C PRO A 205 -10.43 27.77 -10.59
N SER A 206 -10.53 27.62 -11.90
CA SER A 206 -10.57 26.30 -12.58
C SER A 206 -9.31 25.47 -12.34
N TRP A 207 -8.21 26.10 -11.92
CA TRP A 207 -6.95 25.44 -11.58
C TRP A 207 -6.92 24.89 -10.15
N ALA A 208 -7.68 25.47 -9.21
CA ALA A 208 -7.53 25.17 -7.79
C ALA A 208 -7.92 23.74 -7.46
N THR A 209 -9.04 23.26 -8.02
CA THR A 209 -9.50 21.88 -7.84
C THR A 209 -8.48 20.87 -8.35
N GLY A 210 -7.97 21.06 -9.58
CA GLY A 210 -6.94 20.20 -10.17
C GLY A 210 -5.62 20.21 -9.38
N LEU A 211 -5.18 21.38 -8.93
CA LEU A 211 -3.94 21.54 -8.16
C LEU A 211 -4.02 20.79 -6.83
N PHE A 212 -5.09 20.98 -6.05
CA PHE A 212 -5.21 20.31 -4.76
C PHE A 212 -5.42 18.80 -4.92
N VAL A 213 -6.14 18.34 -5.95
CA VAL A 213 -6.26 16.90 -6.25
C VAL A 213 -4.89 16.33 -6.61
N GLY A 214 -4.10 17.02 -7.44
CA GLY A 214 -2.72 16.63 -7.74
C GLY A 214 -1.85 16.53 -6.50
N LEU A 215 -1.90 17.53 -5.62
CA LEU A 215 -1.16 17.53 -4.36
C LEU A 215 -1.60 16.40 -3.42
N ALA A 216 -2.91 16.15 -3.31
CA ALA A 216 -3.45 15.06 -2.51
C ALA A 216 -2.97 13.69 -3.03
N CYS A 217 -2.99 13.48 -4.34
CA CYS A 217 -2.47 12.26 -4.98
C CYS A 217 -0.97 12.07 -4.73
N VAL A 218 -0.16 13.13 -4.82
CA VAL A 218 1.28 13.06 -4.51
C VAL A 218 1.50 12.75 -3.01
N ALA A 219 0.76 13.42 -2.12
CA ALA A 219 0.83 13.21 -0.68
C ALA A 219 0.41 11.79 -0.27
N ALA A 220 -0.50 11.15 -1.02
CA ALA A 220 -0.86 9.74 -0.84
C ALA A 220 0.14 8.77 -1.49
N GLY A 221 0.67 9.12 -2.66
CA GLY A 221 1.58 8.28 -3.44
C GLY A 221 2.94 8.08 -2.79
N ILE A 222 3.53 9.15 -2.24
CA ILE A 222 4.87 9.09 -1.61
C ILE A 222 4.90 8.08 -0.43
N PRO A 223 3.99 8.17 0.58
CA PRO A 223 3.89 7.15 1.63
C PRO A 223 3.66 5.74 1.09
N GLY A 224 2.78 5.60 0.09
CA GLY A 224 2.49 4.30 -0.53
C GLY A 224 3.73 3.64 -1.13
N ILE A 225 4.53 4.41 -1.86
CA ILE A 225 5.78 3.94 -2.47
C ILE A 225 6.80 3.56 -1.40
N ILE A 226 6.98 4.38 -0.36
CA ILE A 226 7.91 4.08 0.75
C ILE A 226 7.52 2.76 1.43
N MET A 227 6.26 2.61 1.83
CA MET A 227 5.75 1.40 2.48
C MET A 227 5.93 0.16 1.59
N TRP A 228 5.69 0.29 0.28
CA TRP A 228 5.84 -0.81 -0.67
C TRP A 228 7.31 -1.22 -0.86
N LEU A 229 8.22 -0.25 -1.00
CA LEU A 229 9.65 -0.52 -1.15
C LEU A 229 10.24 -1.22 0.09
N GLU A 230 9.89 -0.76 1.29
CA GLU A 230 10.34 -1.41 2.53
C GLU A 230 9.75 -2.81 2.67
N LYS A 231 8.45 -2.98 2.41
CA LYS A 231 7.79 -4.29 2.45
C LYS A 231 8.40 -5.28 1.45
N ARG A 232 8.78 -4.81 0.26
CA ARG A 232 9.48 -5.63 -0.74
C ARG A 232 10.90 -5.97 -0.27
N SER A 233 11.59 -5.06 0.39
CA SER A 233 12.91 -5.32 0.96
C SER A 233 12.86 -6.38 2.08
N MET A 234 11.83 -6.34 2.93
CA MET A 234 11.65 -7.33 4.00
C MET A 234 11.37 -8.73 3.44
N LYS A 235 10.46 -8.84 2.46
CA LYS A 235 10.15 -10.12 1.80
C LYS A 235 11.40 -10.77 1.19
N LYS A 236 12.22 -9.99 0.49
CA LYS A 236 13.48 -10.48 -0.08
C LYS A 236 14.46 -10.97 0.98
N ALA A 237 14.56 -10.26 2.12
CA ALA A 237 15.43 -10.66 3.22
C ALA A 237 14.95 -11.95 3.90
N SER A 238 13.63 -12.18 3.98
CA SER A 238 13.05 -13.42 4.53
C SER A 238 13.18 -14.64 3.61
N GLU A 239 13.29 -14.44 2.29
CA GLU A 239 13.41 -15.52 1.30
C GLU A 239 14.85 -16.05 1.12
N HIS A 240 15.87 -15.37 1.66
CA HIS A 240 17.24 -15.86 1.59
C HIS A 240 17.47 -17.04 2.55
N PRO A 241 18.15 -18.13 2.11
CA PRO A 241 18.25 -19.40 2.84
C PRO A 241 18.98 -19.34 4.20
N GLY A 242 19.53 -18.20 4.60
CA GLY A 242 20.04 -17.96 5.97
C GLY A 242 18.97 -17.57 7.00
N ALA A 243 17.76 -17.17 6.58
CA ALA A 243 16.69 -16.75 7.48
C ALA A 243 15.93 -17.92 8.13
N LEU A 244 16.07 -19.14 7.61
CA LEU A 244 15.43 -20.35 8.14
C LEU A 244 16.11 -20.83 9.45
N LEU A 245 17.31 -20.34 9.76
CA LEU A 245 17.96 -20.51 11.07
C LEU A 245 17.47 -19.51 12.13
N VAL A 246 16.65 -18.52 11.76
CA VAL A 246 16.10 -17.47 12.65
C VAL A 246 14.62 -17.72 12.94
N VAL A 247 14.14 -18.95 12.79
CA VAL A 247 12.91 -19.33 13.52
C VAL A 247 13.30 -19.40 15.00
N PRO A 248 12.74 -18.57 15.89
CA PRO A 248 12.94 -18.76 17.32
C PRO A 248 12.48 -20.17 17.67
N LYS A 249 13.38 -20.96 18.25
CA LYS A 249 13.17 -22.34 18.76
C LYS A 249 12.09 -22.45 19.86
N GLY A 250 11.16 -21.49 19.97
CA GLY A 250 10.09 -21.44 20.96
C GLY A 250 8.67 -21.66 20.43
N ALA A 251 8.47 -21.86 19.12
CA ALA A 251 7.15 -22.03 18.52
C ALA A 251 6.85 -23.48 18.06
N LEU A 252 7.31 -24.48 18.81
CA LEU A 252 6.79 -25.84 18.70
C LEU A 252 5.87 -26.12 19.89
N PRO A 253 4.58 -26.40 19.69
CA PRO A 253 3.76 -26.97 20.75
C PRO A 253 4.28 -28.39 20.99
N VAL A 254 4.94 -28.61 22.12
CA VAL A 254 5.32 -29.97 22.54
C VAL A 254 4.02 -30.74 22.83
N PRO A 255 3.72 -31.83 22.10
CA PRO A 255 2.57 -32.65 22.40
C PRO A 255 2.91 -33.54 23.60
N GLY A 256 2.17 -33.36 24.69
CA GLY A 256 1.90 -34.39 25.69
C GLY A 256 3.07 -34.84 26.56
N ILE A 257 3.28 -34.18 27.70
CA ILE A 257 3.65 -34.88 28.94
C ILE A 257 2.80 -34.31 30.08
N SER A 258 1.87 -35.14 30.54
CA SER A 258 1.21 -35.00 31.83
C SER A 258 2.22 -35.32 32.92
N SER A 259 2.41 -34.42 33.90
CA SER A 259 2.92 -34.81 35.22
C SER A 259 2.37 -33.87 36.28
N SER A 260 1.57 -34.48 37.15
CA SER A 260 1.18 -34.01 38.47
C SER A 260 2.40 -33.70 39.35
N GLY A 261 2.30 -32.72 40.26
CA GLY A 261 3.23 -32.60 41.40
C GLY A 261 3.62 -31.19 41.84
N ASN A 262 2.82 -30.63 42.75
CA ASN A 262 3.20 -29.97 44.01
C ASN A 262 4.57 -29.26 44.16
N GLY A 263 4.53 -27.98 44.56
CA GLY A 263 5.44 -27.43 45.59
C GLY A 263 6.52 -26.43 45.18
N GLY A 264 6.53 -25.27 45.86
CA GLY A 264 7.78 -24.60 46.25
C GLY A 264 8.07 -23.23 45.63
N TYR A 265 7.64 -22.16 46.31
CA TYR A 265 8.22 -20.82 46.18
C TYR A 265 9.65 -20.83 46.74
N LEU A 266 10.61 -20.32 45.98
CA LEU A 266 11.94 -19.96 46.49
C LEU A 266 12.31 -18.56 45.99
N LEU A 267 12.07 -17.60 46.88
CA LEU A 267 12.77 -16.32 46.95
C LEU A 267 14.24 -16.60 47.29
N VAL A 268 15.18 -15.99 46.57
CA VAL A 268 16.51 -15.73 47.12
C VAL A 268 16.95 -14.32 46.72
N ASN A 269 17.30 -13.60 47.77
CA ASN A 269 17.94 -12.30 47.88
C ASN A 269 19.40 -12.39 47.42
#